data_AF-A0A6C0VK66-F1
#
_entry.id   AF-A0A6C0VK66-F1
#
_cell.length_a   1.000
_cell.length_b   1.000
_cell.length_c   1.000
_cell.angle_alpha   90.00
_cell.angle_beta   90.00
_cell.angle_gamma   90.00
#
_symmetry.space_group_name_H-M   'P 1'
#
loop_
_entity.id
_entity.type
_entity.pdbx_description
1 polymer ?
#
loop_
_entity_poly.entity_id
_entity_poly.type
_entity_poly.pdbx_seq_one_letter_code
_entity_poly.pdbx_strand_id
1 'polypeptide(L)'
;MIIELTGVNVLDLNDLELEKYKYSNIESKLSAIRTKNATDETIQREILACNKIIEYSLYLKDALEIIFSKTYIETEKTLNEVNSLIYSLYYRNCCYLISSYESCLSGFVNTTLLSLRSISETTEMIYYLHIKRNDKEAELFLKKELNELNTEETQIVKSRLNHFNPSVIRKLLYEKDKIEQIRKGYENLSRIAHPSIKSVFASYIEDLKVIHDALIGIIFFGISNIIATWEVYHNILNQNKIVKYNFALEEIIKIFGTPSYDIIPDNPKIVNKLNIRNYGSC
;
A
#
# COMPACT_ATOMS: atom_id res chain seq x y z
N MET A 1 -18.48 -13.20 -17.51
CA MET A 1 -19.12 -11.92 -17.89
C MET A 1 -18.14 -11.20 -18.80
N ILE A 2 -18.38 -11.23 -20.11
CA ILE A 2 -17.53 -10.57 -21.11
C ILE A 2 -18.03 -9.13 -21.20
N ILE A 3 -17.20 -8.17 -20.79
CA ILE A 3 -17.49 -6.75 -21.03
C ILE A 3 -17.02 -6.47 -22.46
N GLU A 4 -17.96 -6.27 -23.38
CA GLU A 4 -17.67 -5.72 -24.70
C GLU A 4 -17.16 -4.29 -24.54
N LEU A 5 -15.84 -4.09 -24.67
CA LEU A 5 -15.22 -2.77 -24.69
C LEU A 5 -15.31 -2.19 -26.11
N THR A 6 -16.53 -1.90 -26.58
CA THR A 6 -16.71 -1.11 -27.80
C THR A 6 -16.57 0.37 -27.46
N GLY A 7 -15.44 0.97 -27.84
CA GLY A 7 -15.24 2.44 -27.83
C GLY A 7 -14.43 3.03 -26.68
N VAL A 8 -13.53 2.28 -26.03
CA VAL A 8 -12.61 2.86 -25.05
C VAL A 8 -11.53 3.66 -25.79
N ASN A 9 -11.53 4.97 -25.62
CA ASN A 9 -10.35 5.81 -25.86
C ASN A 9 -9.21 5.20 -25.03
N VAL A 10 -8.28 4.49 -25.68
CA VAL A 10 -7.14 3.88 -25.00
C VAL A 10 -6.26 5.04 -24.53
N LEU A 11 -6.38 5.40 -23.25
CA LEU A 11 -5.53 6.40 -22.61
C LEU A 11 -4.06 6.08 -22.91
N ASP A 12 -3.31 7.02 -23.48
CA ASP A 12 -1.90 6.81 -23.73
C ASP A 12 -1.10 7.03 -22.43
N LEU A 13 -0.03 6.27 -22.23
CA LEU A 13 0.91 6.50 -21.12
C LEU A 13 1.54 7.90 -21.21
N ASN A 14 1.67 8.43 -22.43
CA ASN A 14 2.16 9.79 -22.67
C ASN A 14 1.17 10.87 -22.17
N ASP A 15 -0.11 10.53 -22.00
CA ASP A 15 -1.13 11.44 -21.48
C ASP A 15 -1.15 11.50 -19.94
N LEU A 16 -0.43 10.57 -19.28
CA LEU A 16 -0.26 10.54 -17.83
C LEU A 16 0.67 11.66 -17.36
N GLU A 17 0.05 12.72 -16.88
CA GLU A 17 0.73 13.81 -16.20
C GLU A 17 0.43 13.73 -14.71
N LEU A 18 1.47 13.61 -13.89
CA LEU A 18 1.34 13.60 -12.43
C LEU A 18 0.51 14.78 -11.92
N GLU A 19 0.65 15.93 -12.57
CA GLU A 19 -0.07 17.17 -12.25
C GLU A 19 -1.60 17.04 -12.35
N LYS A 20 -2.12 16.08 -13.12
CA LYS A 20 -3.56 15.77 -13.22
C LYS A 20 -4.09 14.97 -12.03
N TYR A 21 -3.21 14.37 -11.22
CA TYR A 21 -3.57 13.63 -10.02
C TYR A 21 -3.65 14.49 -8.78
N LYS A 22 -3.32 15.80 -8.89
CA LYS A 22 -3.33 16.75 -7.78
C LYS A 22 -4.55 16.53 -6.91
N TYR A 23 -4.34 16.00 -5.71
CA TYR A 23 -5.43 15.65 -4.82
C TYR A 23 -5.95 16.95 -4.20
N SER A 24 -6.92 17.59 -4.86
CA SER A 24 -7.34 18.98 -4.61
C SER A 24 -8.47 19.13 -3.59
N ASN A 25 -9.03 18.04 -3.08
CA ASN A 25 -10.20 18.06 -2.18
C ASN A 25 -9.87 18.42 -0.71
N ILE A 26 -8.86 19.26 -0.54
CA ILE A 26 -8.16 19.46 0.72
C ILE A 26 -8.36 20.88 1.24
N GLU A 27 -8.33 21.93 0.40
CA GLU A 27 -8.33 23.31 0.90
C GLU A 27 -9.57 23.66 1.73
N SER A 28 -10.74 23.09 1.40
CA SER A 28 -11.99 23.30 2.15
C SER A 28 -12.05 22.50 3.46
N LYS A 29 -11.40 21.32 3.54
CA LYS A 29 -11.30 20.52 4.78
C LYS A 29 -10.18 21.01 5.68
N LEU A 30 -9.06 21.44 5.09
CA LEU A 30 -7.96 22.12 5.74
C LEU A 30 -8.38 23.47 6.31
N SER A 31 -9.23 24.26 5.64
CA SER A 31 -9.65 25.56 6.17
C SER A 31 -10.38 25.42 7.51
N ALA A 32 -11.13 24.33 7.71
CA ALA A 32 -11.81 23.99 8.97
C ALA A 32 -10.85 23.56 10.10
N ILE A 33 -9.73 22.90 9.77
CA ILE A 33 -8.68 22.53 10.74
C ILE A 33 -7.73 23.72 11.00
N ARG A 34 -7.41 24.49 9.94
CA ARG A 34 -6.61 25.73 9.95
C ARG A 34 -7.23 26.81 10.81
N THR A 35 -8.56 26.89 10.91
CA THR A 35 -9.23 27.89 11.76
C THR A 35 -9.03 27.65 13.26
N LYS A 36 -8.51 26.48 13.68
CA LYS A 36 -8.23 26.20 15.08
C LYS A 36 -6.75 25.94 15.40
N ASN A 37 -5.97 25.22 14.57
CA ASN A 37 -4.69 24.66 15.04
C ASN A 37 -3.50 24.58 14.04
N ALA A 38 -3.52 25.14 12.82
CA ALA A 38 -2.46 24.89 11.82
C ALA A 38 -1.58 26.11 11.45
N THR A 39 -0.83 26.63 12.41
CA THR A 39 0.40 27.43 12.16
C THR A 39 1.69 26.58 12.23
N ASP A 40 1.60 25.29 12.54
CA ASP A 40 2.76 24.40 12.65
C ASP A 40 3.30 24.00 11.25
N GLU A 41 4.50 24.46 10.92
CA GLU A 41 5.16 24.18 9.65
C GLU A 41 5.44 22.68 9.44
N THR A 42 5.58 21.90 10.50
CA THR A 42 5.88 20.46 10.45
C THR A 42 4.69 19.69 9.89
N ILE A 43 3.51 19.92 10.47
CA ILE A 43 2.26 19.30 10.02
C ILE A 43 1.95 19.69 8.58
N GLN A 44 2.22 20.94 8.18
CA GLN A 44 2.03 21.36 6.80
C GLN A 44 2.93 20.58 5.82
N ARG A 45 4.19 20.33 6.18
CA ARG A 45 5.10 19.50 5.36
C ARG A 45 4.60 18.06 5.24
N GLU A 46 4.11 17.47 6.33
CA GLU A 46 3.57 16.11 6.33
C GLU A 46 2.32 15.96 5.48
N ILE A 47 1.43 16.94 5.53
CA ILE A 47 0.23 17.00 4.69
C ILE A 47 0.63 17.06 3.21
N LEU A 48 1.59 17.91 2.85
CA LEU A 48 2.12 17.98 1.48
C LEU A 48 2.71 16.64 1.03
N ALA A 49 3.39 15.93 1.93
CA ALA A 49 3.96 14.62 1.63
C ALA A 49 2.91 13.53 1.45
N CYS A 50 1.91 13.48 2.33
CA CYS A 50 0.77 12.57 2.19
C CYS A 50 0.10 12.76 0.83
N ASN A 51 -0.11 14.01 0.39
CA ASN A 51 -0.69 14.31 -0.91
C ASN A 51 0.17 13.77 -2.05
N LYS A 52 1.47 14.06 -2.04
CA LYS A 52 2.40 13.54 -3.03
C LYS A 52 2.32 12.00 -3.10
N ILE A 53 2.31 11.31 -1.97
CA ILE A 53 2.27 9.85 -1.92
C ILE A 53 0.96 9.30 -2.47
N ILE A 54 -0.17 9.95 -2.18
CA ILE A 54 -1.47 9.62 -2.78
C ILE A 54 -1.44 9.83 -4.29
N GLU A 55 -0.94 10.98 -4.76
CA GLU A 55 -0.78 11.30 -6.19
C GLU A 55 0.05 10.24 -6.91
N TYR A 56 1.20 9.83 -6.33
CA TYR A 56 2.04 8.78 -6.90
C TYR A 56 1.36 7.41 -6.88
N SER A 57 0.61 7.11 -5.82
CA SER A 57 -0.12 5.86 -5.72
C SER A 57 -1.18 5.75 -6.83
N LEU A 58 -1.92 6.83 -7.09
CA LEU A 58 -2.92 6.89 -8.15
C LEU A 58 -2.29 6.91 -9.54
N TYR A 59 -1.20 7.66 -9.73
CA TYR A 59 -0.44 7.66 -10.98
C TYR A 59 0.06 6.26 -11.35
N LEU A 60 0.67 5.53 -10.39
CA LEU A 60 1.16 4.17 -10.63
C LEU A 60 0.01 3.20 -10.90
N LYS A 61 -1.13 3.36 -10.21
CA LYS A 61 -2.35 2.59 -10.47
C LYS A 61 -2.77 2.74 -11.93
N ASP A 62 -2.97 3.98 -12.40
CA ASP A 62 -3.44 4.23 -13.76
C ASP A 62 -2.40 3.82 -14.82
N ALA A 63 -1.10 4.01 -14.54
CA ALA A 63 -0.03 3.50 -15.40
C ALA A 63 -0.11 1.98 -15.60
N LEU A 64 -0.31 1.23 -14.51
CA LEU A 64 -0.47 -0.22 -14.59
C LEU A 64 -1.73 -0.62 -15.36
N GLU A 65 -2.87 0.04 -15.15
CA GLU A 65 -4.11 -0.26 -15.90
C GLU A 65 -3.95 -0.02 -17.39
N ILE A 66 -3.32 1.09 -17.78
CA ILE A 66 -3.05 1.39 -19.18
C ILE A 66 -2.14 0.32 -19.78
N ILE A 67 -1.05 -0.04 -19.08
CA ILE A 67 -0.13 -1.08 -19.56
C ILE A 67 -0.83 -2.43 -19.71
N PHE A 68 -1.62 -2.85 -18.72
CA PHE A 68 -2.35 -4.12 -18.77
C PHE A 68 -3.38 -4.12 -19.89
N SER A 69 -4.10 -3.00 -20.10
CA SER A 69 -5.07 -2.87 -21.17
C SER A 69 -4.41 -2.92 -22.55
N LYS A 70 -3.31 -2.19 -22.75
CA LYS A 70 -2.53 -2.24 -23.99
C LYS A 70 -1.98 -3.64 -24.26
N THR A 71 -1.42 -4.29 -23.24
CA THR A 71 -0.91 -5.67 -23.35
C THR A 71 -2.02 -6.64 -23.78
N TYR A 72 -3.21 -6.52 -23.20
CA TYR A 72 -4.35 -7.35 -23.57
C TYR A 72 -4.80 -7.09 -25.01
N ILE A 73 -4.90 -5.83 -25.44
CA ILE A 73 -5.27 -5.48 -26.82
C ILE A 73 -4.25 -6.02 -27.82
N GLU A 74 -2.95 -5.94 -27.50
CA GLU A 74 -1.88 -6.35 -28.41
C GLU A 74 -1.65 -7.87 -28.47
N THR A 75 -1.90 -8.57 -27.37
CA THR A 75 -1.50 -9.99 -27.23
C THR A 75 -2.66 -10.94 -26.96
N GLU A 76 -3.86 -10.42 -26.70
CA GLU A 76 -5.04 -11.15 -26.20
C GLU A 76 -4.80 -11.90 -24.88
N LYS A 77 -3.66 -11.68 -24.22
CA LYS A 77 -3.30 -12.34 -22.97
C LYS A 77 -3.69 -11.46 -21.79
N THR A 78 -4.42 -12.05 -20.86
CA THR A 78 -4.71 -11.44 -19.56
C THR A 78 -3.51 -11.55 -18.63
N LEU A 79 -3.48 -10.68 -17.62
CA LEU A 79 -2.49 -10.75 -16.55
C LEU A 79 -2.69 -12.07 -15.76
N ASN A 80 -1.59 -12.73 -15.42
CA ASN A 80 -1.61 -13.93 -14.57
C ASN A 80 -2.41 -13.65 -13.29
N GLU A 81 -3.22 -14.62 -12.83
CA GLU A 81 -4.14 -14.46 -11.71
C GLU A 81 -3.49 -13.93 -10.43
N VAL A 82 -2.28 -14.39 -10.09
CA VAL A 82 -1.53 -13.90 -8.91
C VAL A 82 -1.13 -12.43 -9.09
N ASN A 83 -0.68 -12.06 -10.29
CA ASN A 83 -0.38 -10.67 -10.59
C ASN A 83 -1.66 -9.82 -10.59
N SER A 84 -2.81 -10.32 -11.05
CA SER A 84 -4.08 -9.60 -10.97
C SER A 84 -4.53 -9.39 -9.52
N LEU A 85 -4.28 -10.38 -8.66
CA LEU A 85 -4.55 -10.28 -7.23
C LEU A 85 -3.62 -9.27 -6.55
N ILE A 86 -2.32 -9.30 -6.83
CA ILE A 86 -1.37 -8.30 -6.32
C ILE A 86 -1.80 -6.88 -6.72
N TYR A 87 -2.20 -6.67 -7.99
CA TYR A 87 -2.70 -5.38 -8.45
C TYR A 87 -3.95 -4.93 -7.68
N SER A 88 -4.88 -5.87 -7.42
CA SER A 88 -6.11 -5.60 -6.67
C SER A 88 -5.82 -5.25 -5.21
N LEU A 89 -4.87 -5.93 -4.57
CA LEU A 89 -4.39 -5.62 -3.22
C LEU A 89 -3.73 -4.22 -3.17
N TYR A 90 -2.93 -3.88 -4.18
CA TYR A 90 -2.35 -2.54 -4.31
C TYR A 90 -3.43 -1.46 -4.43
N TYR A 91 -4.41 -1.67 -5.32
CA TYR A 91 -5.51 -0.71 -5.52
C TYR A 91 -6.34 -0.53 -4.24
N ARG A 92 -6.64 -1.62 -3.52
CA ARG A 92 -7.26 -1.57 -2.18
C ARG A 92 -6.47 -0.69 -1.23
N ASN A 93 -5.14 -0.85 -1.20
CA ASN A 93 -4.27 -0.03 -0.37
C ASN A 93 -4.28 1.45 -0.78
N CYS A 94 -4.37 1.78 -2.07
CA CYS A 94 -4.53 3.16 -2.52
C CYS A 94 -5.82 3.79 -1.96
N CYS A 95 -6.95 3.05 -2.01
CA CYS A 95 -8.22 3.50 -1.44
C CYS A 95 -8.11 3.70 0.08
N TYR A 96 -7.51 2.74 0.80
CA TYR A 96 -7.29 2.87 2.24
C TYR A 96 -6.35 4.01 2.58
N LEU A 97 -5.35 4.33 1.76
CA LEU A 97 -4.44 5.44 1.98
C LEU A 97 -5.20 6.77 1.94
N ILE A 98 -6.06 6.95 0.94
CA ILE A 98 -6.94 8.12 0.81
C ILE A 98 -7.88 8.20 2.01
N SER A 99 -8.59 7.12 2.35
CA SER A 99 -9.51 7.11 3.50
C SER A 99 -8.80 7.37 4.82
N SER A 100 -7.58 6.83 5.00
CA SER A 100 -6.74 7.06 6.19
C SER A 100 -6.42 8.54 6.33
N TYR A 101 -6.02 9.17 5.23
CA TYR A 101 -5.67 10.57 5.17
C TYR A 101 -6.87 11.49 5.44
N GLU A 102 -8.00 11.27 4.76
CA GLU A 102 -9.22 12.05 5.01
C GLU A 102 -9.72 11.89 6.45
N SER A 103 -9.66 10.68 7.00
CA SER A 103 -10.04 10.40 8.38
C SER A 103 -9.10 11.09 9.38
N CYS A 104 -7.80 11.08 9.09
CA CYS A 104 -6.77 11.69 9.93
C CYS A 104 -6.98 13.20 10.04
N LEU A 105 -7.16 13.86 8.89
CA LEU A 105 -7.45 15.30 8.85
C LEU A 105 -8.76 15.62 9.57
N SER A 106 -9.75 14.75 9.47
CA SER A 106 -11.04 14.92 10.15
C SER A 106 -11.00 14.54 11.65
N GLY A 107 -9.84 14.27 12.24
CA GLY A 107 -9.69 13.89 13.65
C GLY A 107 -10.10 12.46 14.00
N PHE A 108 -10.46 11.63 13.02
CA PHE A 108 -10.83 10.22 13.21
C PHE A 108 -9.61 9.30 13.17
N VAL A 109 -8.65 9.55 14.07
CA VAL A 109 -7.36 8.86 14.12
C VAL A 109 -7.51 7.34 14.22
N ASN A 110 -8.46 6.82 15.00
CA ASN A 110 -8.59 5.36 15.15
C ASN A 110 -8.97 4.67 13.84
N THR A 111 -9.81 5.30 13.02
CA THR A 111 -10.14 4.85 11.66
C THR A 111 -8.91 4.89 10.75
N THR A 112 -8.09 5.94 10.89
CA THR A 112 -6.80 6.04 10.21
C THR A 112 -5.89 4.86 10.59
N LEU A 113 -5.69 4.57 11.89
CA LEU A 113 -4.79 3.51 12.33
C LEU A 113 -5.26 2.10 11.92
N LEU A 114 -6.58 1.84 11.92
CA LEU A 114 -7.15 0.59 11.37
C LEU A 114 -6.83 0.41 9.89
N SER A 115 -6.97 1.48 9.13
CA SER A 115 -6.69 1.49 7.69
C SER A 115 -5.19 1.31 7.43
N LEU A 116 -4.32 1.98 8.19
CA LEU A 116 -2.86 1.81 8.13
C LEU A 116 -2.42 0.38 8.47
N ARG A 117 -3.03 -0.23 9.49
CA ARG A 117 -2.80 -1.66 9.80
C ARG A 117 -3.14 -2.55 8.61
N SER A 118 -4.28 -2.29 7.97
CA SER A 118 -4.73 -3.05 6.82
C SER A 118 -3.78 -2.88 5.63
N ILE A 119 -3.28 -1.66 5.39
CA ILE A 119 -2.26 -1.38 4.37
C ILE A 119 -0.99 -2.17 4.66
N SER A 120 -0.48 -2.13 5.90
CA SER A 120 0.72 -2.85 6.32
C SER A 120 0.61 -4.36 6.06
N GLU A 121 -0.46 -5.01 6.53
CA GLU A 121 -0.68 -6.45 6.34
C GLU A 121 -0.79 -6.81 4.85
N THR A 122 -1.42 -5.93 4.06
CA THR A 122 -1.59 -6.12 2.62
C THR A 122 -0.27 -5.98 1.88
N THR A 123 0.58 -5.04 2.26
CA THR A 123 1.92 -4.89 1.67
C THR A 123 2.82 -6.09 2.00
N GLU A 124 2.77 -6.62 3.22
CA GLU A 124 3.40 -7.91 3.57
C GLU A 124 2.88 -9.05 2.66
N MET A 125 1.56 -9.07 2.41
CA MET A 125 0.94 -10.07 1.53
C MET A 125 1.38 -9.93 0.05
N ILE A 126 1.56 -8.71 -0.45
CA ILE A 126 2.06 -8.45 -1.81
C ILE A 126 3.43 -9.11 -2.00
N TYR A 127 4.36 -8.91 -1.05
CA TYR A 127 5.67 -9.56 -1.08
C TYR A 127 5.55 -11.08 -1.00
N TYR A 128 4.71 -11.58 -0.10
CA TYR A 128 4.47 -13.01 0.05
C TYR A 128 4.00 -13.66 -1.26
N LEU A 129 2.97 -13.10 -1.89
CA LEU A 129 2.43 -13.60 -3.15
C LEU A 129 3.46 -13.51 -4.28
N HIS A 130 4.27 -12.47 -4.30
CA HIS A 130 5.34 -12.35 -5.28
C HIS A 130 6.38 -13.49 -5.14
N ILE A 131 6.78 -13.81 -3.90
CA ILE A 131 7.70 -14.93 -3.59
C ILE A 131 7.08 -16.29 -3.96
N LYS A 132 5.77 -16.43 -3.73
CA LYS A 132 4.99 -17.66 -3.86
C LYS A 132 4.19 -17.75 -5.15
N ARG A 133 4.51 -16.91 -6.15
CA ARG A 133 3.72 -16.75 -7.39
C ARG A 133 3.38 -18.03 -8.17
N ASN A 134 4.18 -19.10 -8.00
CA ASN A 134 4.01 -20.39 -8.68
C ASN A 134 3.71 -21.53 -7.69
N ASP A 135 3.38 -21.21 -6.44
CA ASP A 135 3.14 -22.19 -5.37
C ASP A 135 1.63 -22.38 -5.16
N LYS A 136 1.24 -23.57 -4.70
CA LYS A 136 -0.16 -23.90 -4.35
C LYS A 136 -0.72 -22.93 -3.30
N GLU A 137 0.13 -22.34 -2.48
CA GLU A 137 -0.25 -21.33 -1.49
C GLU A 137 -0.82 -20.05 -2.13
N ALA A 138 -0.30 -19.59 -3.27
CA ALA A 138 -0.84 -18.41 -3.96
C ALA A 138 -2.19 -18.71 -4.62
N GLU A 139 -2.34 -19.91 -5.19
CA GLU A 139 -3.63 -20.39 -5.75
C GLU A 139 -4.70 -20.50 -4.65
N LEU A 140 -4.36 -21.08 -3.50
CA LEU A 140 -5.27 -21.18 -2.36
C LEU A 140 -5.63 -19.80 -1.80
N PHE A 141 -4.71 -18.83 -1.84
CA PHE A 141 -5.02 -17.46 -1.45
C PHE A 141 -6.02 -16.81 -2.39
N LEU A 142 -5.80 -16.93 -3.71
CA LEU A 142 -6.72 -16.42 -4.72
C LEU A 142 -8.12 -17.01 -4.54
N LYS A 143 -8.23 -18.35 -4.46
CA LYS A 143 -9.51 -19.03 -4.23
C LYS A 143 -10.18 -18.59 -2.93
N LYS A 144 -9.40 -18.31 -1.88
CA LYS A 144 -9.93 -17.76 -0.62
C LYS A 144 -10.55 -16.38 -0.81
N GLU A 145 -9.85 -15.46 -1.47
CA GLU A 145 -10.35 -14.10 -1.70
C GLU A 145 -11.57 -14.07 -2.64
N LEU A 146 -11.67 -15.04 -3.56
CA LEU A 146 -12.83 -15.22 -4.44
C LEU A 146 -13.99 -16.00 -3.80
N ASN A 147 -13.83 -16.52 -2.58
CA ASN A 147 -14.78 -17.45 -1.93
C ASN A 147 -15.06 -18.74 -2.73
N GLU A 148 -14.03 -19.28 -3.39
CA GLU A 148 -14.10 -20.46 -4.26
C GLU A 148 -13.44 -21.70 -3.66
N LEU A 149 -13.02 -21.64 -2.39
CA LEU A 149 -12.43 -22.80 -1.71
C LEU A 149 -13.45 -23.94 -1.56
N ASN A 150 -13.07 -25.14 -1.99
CA ASN A 150 -13.84 -26.34 -1.69
C ASN A 150 -13.63 -26.79 -0.23
N THR A 151 -14.35 -27.84 0.21
CA THR A 151 -14.29 -28.33 1.60
C THR A 151 -12.90 -28.79 2.02
N GLU A 152 -12.17 -29.48 1.14
CA GLU A 152 -10.81 -29.97 1.42
C GLU A 152 -9.82 -28.81 1.47
N GLU A 153 -9.89 -27.87 0.52
CA GLU A 153 -9.08 -26.66 0.49
C GLU A 153 -9.35 -25.77 1.71
N THR A 154 -10.62 -25.65 2.12
CA THR A 154 -11.01 -24.95 3.35
C THR A 154 -10.38 -25.60 4.57
N GLN A 155 -10.37 -26.94 4.64
CA GLN A 155 -9.68 -27.67 5.71
C GLN A 155 -8.17 -27.46 5.64
N ILE A 156 -7.56 -27.47 4.46
CA ILE A 156 -6.11 -27.19 4.28
C ILE A 156 -5.77 -25.79 4.79
N VAL A 157 -6.53 -24.77 4.37
CA VAL A 157 -6.35 -23.37 4.80
C VAL A 157 -6.55 -23.22 6.32
N LYS A 158 -7.47 -23.99 6.93
CA LYS A 158 -7.73 -23.96 8.38
C LYS A 158 -6.76 -24.80 9.21
N SER A 159 -6.27 -25.93 8.70
CA SER A 159 -5.53 -26.95 9.48
C SER A 159 -4.01 -26.90 9.31
N ARG A 160 -3.50 -26.53 8.13
CA ARG A 160 -2.07 -26.31 7.91
C ARG A 160 -1.74 -24.89 8.29
N LEU A 161 -1.32 -24.70 9.54
CA LEU A 161 -0.68 -23.51 10.11
C LEU A 161 -0.86 -22.22 9.28
N ASN A 162 -2.09 -21.71 9.22
CA ASN A 162 -2.40 -20.30 9.00
C ASN A 162 -1.38 -19.57 8.09
N HIS A 163 -1.13 -20.08 6.87
CA HIS A 163 -0.01 -19.60 6.01
C HIS A 163 -0.14 -18.11 5.67
N PHE A 164 -1.36 -17.58 5.78
CA PHE A 164 -1.72 -16.17 5.62
C PHE A 164 -1.70 -15.36 6.93
N ASN A 165 -1.25 -15.95 8.04
CA ASN A 165 -1.13 -15.26 9.31
C ASN A 165 0.03 -14.27 9.23
N PRO A 166 -0.17 -12.99 9.59
CA PRO A 166 0.89 -11.99 9.57
C PRO A 166 2.17 -12.44 10.28
N SER A 167 2.07 -13.20 11.37
CA SER A 167 3.24 -13.71 12.10
C SER A 167 4.06 -14.75 11.31
N VAL A 168 3.41 -15.56 10.46
CA VAL A 168 4.09 -16.56 9.61
C VAL A 168 4.74 -15.84 8.43
N ILE A 169 4.03 -14.91 7.81
CA ILE A 169 4.54 -14.08 6.71
C ILE A 169 5.77 -13.29 7.17
N ARG A 170 5.71 -12.64 8.34
CA ARG A 170 6.86 -11.89 8.90
C ARG A 170 8.10 -12.75 9.11
N LYS A 171 7.95 -13.97 9.59
CA LYS A 171 9.08 -14.92 9.75
C LYS A 171 9.73 -15.29 8.43
N LEU A 172 8.98 -15.25 7.32
CA LEU A 172 9.53 -15.46 5.99
C LEU A 172 10.23 -14.21 5.47
N LEU A 173 9.60 -13.04 5.61
CA LEU A 173 10.05 -11.79 5.00
C LEU A 173 11.23 -11.12 5.71
N TYR A 174 11.35 -11.29 7.03
CA TYR A 174 12.24 -10.46 7.83
C TYR A 174 13.24 -11.23 8.70
N GLU A 175 14.36 -10.59 9.02
CA GLU A 175 15.29 -11.05 10.06
C GLU A 175 14.75 -10.78 11.48
N LYS A 176 15.28 -11.46 12.50
CA LYS A 176 14.74 -11.43 13.88
C LYS A 176 14.57 -10.02 14.44
N ASP A 177 15.54 -9.14 14.20
CA ASP A 177 15.52 -7.79 14.76
C ASP A 177 14.44 -6.93 14.08
N LYS A 178 14.26 -7.05 12.76
CA LYS A 178 13.22 -6.35 12.01
C LYS A 178 11.83 -6.93 12.28
N ILE A 179 11.70 -8.25 12.49
CA ILE A 179 10.45 -8.86 12.98
C ILE A 179 9.99 -8.19 14.27
N GLU A 180 10.90 -7.96 15.21
CA GLU A 180 10.56 -7.34 16.50
C GLU A 180 10.17 -5.86 16.35
N GLN A 181 10.84 -5.11 15.46
CA GLN A 181 10.46 -3.74 15.13
C GLN A 181 9.06 -3.66 14.51
N ILE A 182 8.78 -4.50 13.52
CA ILE A 182 7.47 -4.58 12.86
C ILE A 182 6.40 -5.04 13.84
N ARG A 183 6.70 -6.00 14.72
CA ARG A 183 5.78 -6.45 15.77
C ARG A 183 5.42 -5.30 16.71
N LYS A 184 6.40 -4.53 17.18
CA LYS A 184 6.15 -3.35 18.03
C LYS A 184 5.32 -2.29 17.31
N GLY A 185 5.62 -1.99 16.04
CA GLY A 185 4.82 -1.08 15.22
C GLY A 185 3.37 -1.56 15.07
N TYR A 186 3.18 -2.84 14.77
CA TYR A 186 1.88 -3.48 14.65
C TYR A 186 1.08 -3.50 15.96
N GLU A 187 1.75 -3.75 17.09
CA GLU A 187 1.16 -3.69 18.42
C GLU A 187 0.74 -2.26 18.77
N ASN A 188 1.52 -1.25 18.40
CA ASN A 188 1.15 0.15 18.59
C ASN A 188 -0.10 0.51 17.78
N LEU A 189 -0.16 0.12 16.50
CA LEU A 189 -1.35 0.30 15.66
C LEU A 189 -2.57 -0.44 16.24
N SER A 190 -2.38 -1.68 16.68
CA SER A 190 -3.47 -2.56 17.14
C SER A 190 -4.00 -2.20 18.53
N ARG A 191 -3.13 -1.76 19.45
CA ARG A 191 -3.51 -1.38 20.82
C ARG A 191 -4.42 -0.16 20.82
N ILE A 192 -4.16 0.79 19.93
CA ILE A 192 -4.96 2.01 19.82
C ILE A 192 -6.28 1.72 19.07
N ALA A 193 -6.32 0.68 18.24
CA ALA A 193 -7.45 0.37 17.37
C ALA A 193 -8.36 -0.80 17.83
N HIS A 194 -8.13 -1.39 19.01
CA HIS A 194 -8.78 -2.65 19.38
C HIS A 194 -10.31 -2.51 19.67
N PRO A 195 -11.18 -3.36 19.09
CA PRO A 195 -12.64 -3.26 19.23
C PRO A 195 -13.20 -3.39 20.65
N SER A 196 -12.46 -4.06 21.55
CA SER A 196 -12.86 -4.19 22.96
C SER A 196 -12.74 -2.87 23.74
N ILE A 197 -12.07 -1.86 23.19
CA ILE A 197 -12.04 -0.51 23.74
C ILE A 197 -13.25 0.23 23.17
N LYS A 198 -14.44 -0.02 23.75
CA LYS A 198 -15.75 0.44 23.25
C LYS A 198 -15.88 1.96 23.00
N SER A 199 -14.97 2.78 23.55
CA SER A 199 -14.95 4.23 23.34
C SER A 199 -14.22 4.67 22.06
N VAL A 200 -13.50 3.77 21.37
CA VAL A 200 -12.43 4.09 20.40
C VAL A 200 -12.87 4.10 18.94
N PHE A 201 -13.90 3.34 18.55
CA PHE A 201 -14.26 3.15 17.14
C PHE A 201 -14.72 4.43 16.41
N ALA A 202 -15.00 5.51 17.13
CA ALA A 202 -15.36 6.81 16.59
C ALA A 202 -14.86 7.98 17.45
N SER A 203 -13.80 7.80 18.26
CA SER A 203 -13.28 8.93 19.05
C SER A 203 -12.68 9.95 18.11
N TYR A 204 -13.34 11.08 18.01
CA TYR A 204 -12.74 12.29 17.47
C TYR A 204 -11.61 12.72 18.41
N ILE A 205 -10.39 12.83 17.87
CA ILE A 205 -9.17 13.21 18.59
C ILE A 205 -8.56 14.43 17.89
N GLU A 206 -8.48 15.57 18.58
CA GLU A 206 -7.82 16.80 18.10
C GLU A 206 -6.37 16.95 18.58
N ASP A 207 -5.79 15.91 19.21
CA ASP A 207 -4.40 15.97 19.69
C ASP A 207 -3.42 16.02 18.50
N LEU A 208 -2.69 17.14 18.39
CA LEU A 208 -1.75 17.40 17.30
C LEU A 208 -0.63 16.37 17.22
N LYS A 209 -0.16 15.83 18.35
CA LYS A 209 0.88 14.80 18.36
C LYS A 209 0.36 13.51 17.74
N VAL A 210 -0.90 13.16 18.05
CA VAL A 210 -1.54 11.97 17.53
C VAL A 210 -1.82 12.10 16.02
N ILE A 211 -2.23 13.29 15.57
CA ILE A 211 -2.41 13.60 14.15
C ILE A 211 -1.07 13.50 13.41
N HIS A 212 -0.01 14.10 13.96
CA HIS A 212 1.35 14.01 13.43
C HIS A 212 1.81 12.55 13.27
N ASP A 213 1.72 11.73 14.33
CA ASP A 213 2.11 10.32 14.30
C ASP A 213 1.32 9.53 13.22
N ALA A 214 0.04 9.86 13.03
CA ALA A 214 -0.80 9.23 12.03
C ALA A 214 -0.46 9.67 10.59
N LEU A 215 -0.13 10.95 10.36
CA LEU A 215 0.36 11.45 9.07
C LEU A 215 1.70 10.80 8.69
N ILE A 216 2.62 10.67 9.65
CA ILE A 216 3.88 9.95 9.45
C ILE A 216 3.62 8.47 9.09
N GLY A 217 2.65 7.83 9.75
CA GLY A 217 2.21 6.47 9.38
C GLY A 217 1.69 6.38 7.95
N ILE A 218 0.83 7.33 7.52
CA ILE A 218 0.33 7.42 6.13
C ILE A 218 1.50 7.53 5.15
N ILE A 219 2.49 8.38 5.44
CA ILE A 219 3.67 8.56 4.61
C ILE A 219 4.43 7.24 4.44
N PHE A 220 4.78 6.57 5.54
CA PHE A 220 5.61 5.37 5.51
C PHE A 220 4.91 4.16 4.90
N PHE A 221 3.65 3.91 5.25
CA PHE A 221 2.90 2.80 4.67
C PHE A 221 2.56 3.04 3.20
N GLY A 222 2.32 4.30 2.81
CA GLY A 222 2.16 4.67 1.41
C GLY A 222 3.42 4.42 0.59
N ILE A 223 4.58 4.92 1.03
CA ILE A 223 5.89 4.64 0.39
C ILE A 223 6.12 3.13 0.23
N SER A 224 5.91 2.38 1.30
CA SER A 224 6.13 0.93 1.31
C SER A 224 5.21 0.19 0.33
N ASN A 225 3.95 0.61 0.22
CA ASN A 225 3.00 0.06 -0.73
C ASN A 225 3.41 0.32 -2.18
N ILE A 226 3.89 1.53 -2.48
CA ILE A 226 4.32 1.84 -3.85
C ILE A 226 5.61 1.08 -4.20
N ILE A 227 6.57 0.97 -3.27
CA ILE A 227 7.80 0.18 -3.46
C ILE A 227 7.47 -1.29 -3.74
N ALA A 228 6.62 -1.90 -2.91
CA ALA A 228 6.26 -3.31 -3.07
C ALA A 228 5.66 -3.59 -4.46
N THR A 229 4.73 -2.75 -4.91
CA THR A 229 4.13 -2.87 -6.23
C THR A 229 5.13 -2.62 -7.35
N TRP A 230 6.00 -1.61 -7.19
CA TRP A 230 7.05 -1.34 -8.16
C TRP A 230 7.98 -2.54 -8.35
N GLU A 231 8.38 -3.21 -7.27
CA GLU A 231 9.25 -4.37 -7.34
C GLU A 231 8.58 -5.56 -8.05
N VAL A 232 7.29 -5.78 -7.78
CA VAL A 232 6.51 -6.84 -8.46
C VAL A 232 6.45 -6.60 -9.98
N TYR A 233 6.18 -5.37 -10.40
CA TYR A 233 5.99 -5.02 -11.82
C TYR A 233 7.23 -4.36 -12.45
N HIS A 234 8.39 -4.51 -11.84
CA HIS A 234 9.60 -3.76 -12.20
C HIS A 234 9.93 -3.81 -13.68
N ASN A 235 9.90 -5.02 -14.26
CA ASN A 235 10.19 -5.23 -15.68
C ASN A 235 9.19 -4.52 -16.58
N ILE A 236 7.90 -4.63 -16.28
CA ILE A 236 6.81 -4.04 -17.05
C ILE A 236 6.90 -2.51 -16.99
N LEU A 237 7.11 -1.95 -15.81
CA LEU A 237 7.21 -0.51 -15.59
C LEU A 237 8.46 0.09 -16.25
N ASN A 238 9.61 -0.59 -16.19
CA ASN A 238 10.83 -0.14 -16.88
C ASN A 238 10.69 -0.19 -18.41
N GLN A 239 10.12 -1.28 -18.95
CA GLN A 239 9.90 -1.42 -20.40
C GLN A 239 9.02 -0.28 -20.92
N ASN A 240 8.03 0.13 -20.14
CA ASN A 240 7.13 1.23 -20.44
C ASN A 240 7.67 2.61 -20.02
N LYS A 241 8.94 2.71 -19.61
CA LYS A 241 9.63 3.96 -19.24
C LYS A 241 8.86 4.79 -18.22
N ILE A 242 8.25 4.15 -17.22
CA ILE A 242 7.61 4.83 -16.09
C ILE A 242 8.70 5.34 -15.14
N VAL A 243 9.40 6.41 -15.52
CA VAL A 243 10.59 6.91 -14.80
C VAL A 243 10.24 7.93 -13.70
N LYS A 244 9.11 8.63 -13.83
CA LYS A 244 8.73 9.73 -12.92
C LYS A 244 8.55 9.29 -11.45
N TYR A 245 8.36 8.00 -11.18
CA TYR A 245 8.19 7.46 -9.84
C TYR A 245 9.48 7.41 -9.00
N ASN A 246 10.64 7.06 -9.59
CA ASN A 246 11.88 6.93 -8.81
C ASN A 246 12.34 8.28 -8.24
N PHE A 247 12.29 9.34 -9.05
CA PHE A 247 12.65 10.70 -8.62
C PHE A 247 11.76 11.22 -7.49
N ALA A 248 10.47 10.94 -7.60
CA ALA A 248 9.46 11.30 -6.63
C ALA A 248 9.62 10.61 -5.27
N LEU A 249 9.85 9.31 -5.30
CA LEU A 249 10.08 8.51 -4.11
C LEU A 249 11.39 8.93 -3.42
N GLU A 250 12.45 9.17 -4.20
CA GLU A 250 13.71 9.71 -3.69
C GLU A 250 13.54 11.10 -3.05
N GLU A 251 12.73 11.99 -3.64
CA GLU A 251 12.41 13.28 -3.02
C GLU A 251 11.71 13.11 -1.67
N ILE A 252 10.71 12.22 -1.59
CA ILE A 252 9.96 11.98 -0.36
C ILE A 252 10.87 11.35 0.70
N ILE A 253 11.68 10.35 0.34
CA ILE A 253 12.65 9.72 1.26
C ILE A 253 13.72 10.72 1.71
N LYS A 254 14.18 11.64 0.84
CA LYS A 254 15.11 12.72 1.24
C LYS A 254 14.50 13.68 2.26
N ILE A 255 13.20 13.95 2.18
CA ILE A 255 12.53 14.91 3.06
C ILE A 255 12.18 14.27 4.42
N PHE A 256 11.69 13.03 4.42
CA PHE A 256 11.17 12.37 5.63
C PHE A 256 12.09 11.29 6.21
N GLY A 257 13.23 11.05 5.55
CA GLY A 257 14.14 9.96 5.88
C GLY A 257 13.61 8.60 5.40
N THR A 258 14.42 7.57 5.60
CA THR A 258 13.98 6.19 5.43
C THR A 258 12.98 5.86 6.53
N PRO A 259 11.86 5.15 6.23
CA PRO A 259 10.85 4.84 7.23
C PRO A 259 11.43 4.16 8.46
N SER A 260 11.08 4.65 9.66
CA SER A 260 11.45 4.01 10.93
C SER A 260 10.73 2.68 11.16
N TYR A 261 9.67 2.41 10.39
CA TYR A 261 8.99 1.13 10.28
C TYR A 261 8.92 0.69 8.82
N ASP A 262 10.08 0.57 8.19
CA ASP A 262 10.16 0.03 6.85
C ASP A 262 9.68 -1.42 6.83
N ILE A 263 8.61 -1.69 6.07
CA ILE A 263 8.07 -3.04 5.87
C ILE A 263 8.60 -3.69 4.59
N ILE A 264 9.62 -3.12 3.95
CA ILE A 264 10.37 -3.80 2.88
C ILE A 264 11.12 -5.01 3.49
N PRO A 265 10.99 -6.20 2.91
CA PRO A 265 11.70 -7.40 3.38
C PRO A 265 13.21 -7.19 3.48
N ASP A 266 13.83 -7.64 4.58
CA ASP A 266 15.28 -7.62 4.80
C ASP A 266 15.91 -9.01 4.89
N ASN A 267 15.11 -10.08 4.83
CA ASN A 267 15.64 -11.44 4.79
C ASN A 267 16.49 -11.64 3.52
N PRO A 268 17.80 -11.95 3.62
CA PRO A 268 18.69 -12.03 2.47
C PRO A 268 18.22 -13.00 1.37
N LYS A 269 17.56 -14.10 1.76
CA LYS A 269 17.02 -15.07 0.79
C LYS A 269 15.87 -14.48 -0.02
N ILE A 270 15.09 -13.58 0.57
CA ILE A 270 13.97 -12.91 -0.08
C ILE A 270 14.46 -11.73 -0.89
N VAL A 271 15.32 -10.89 -0.33
CA VAL A 271 15.95 -9.74 -1.01
C VAL A 271 16.60 -10.19 -2.32
N ASN A 272 17.42 -11.24 -2.28
CA ASN A 272 18.07 -11.79 -3.48
C ASN A 272 17.08 -12.41 -4.47
N LYS A 273 16.00 -13.03 -3.98
CA LYS A 273 15.00 -13.69 -4.84
C LYS A 273 14.14 -12.67 -5.59
N LEU A 274 13.82 -11.55 -4.95
CA LEU A 274 12.95 -10.51 -5.50
C LEU A 274 13.74 -9.36 -6.15
N ASN A 275 15.08 -9.36 -6.07
CA ASN A 275 15.93 -8.24 -6.47
C ASN A 275 15.49 -6.91 -5.82
N ILE A 276 15.14 -6.96 -4.53
CA ILE A 276 14.75 -5.78 -3.76
C ILE A 276 15.90 -4.78 -3.78
N ARG A 277 15.61 -3.53 -4.12
CA ARG A 277 16.64 -2.48 -4.13
C ARG A 277 16.90 -2.01 -2.70
N ASN A 278 18.16 -1.81 -2.34
CA ASN A 278 18.51 -1.16 -1.08
C ASN A 278 18.22 0.34 -1.19
N TYR A 279 17.06 0.78 -0.70
CA TYR A 279 16.68 2.20 -0.65
C TYR A 279 17.32 2.95 0.53
N GLY A 280 18.40 2.42 1.14
CA GLY A 280 18.93 2.89 2.43
C GLY A 280 20.44 2.81 2.64
N SER A 281 21.24 2.68 1.58
CA SER A 281 22.71 2.79 1.69
C SER A 281 23.22 4.03 0.96
N CYS A 282 23.05 5.18 1.62
CA CYS A 282 23.80 6.43 1.41
C CYS A 282 24.31 6.88 2.78
#